data_AF-A0A920IWH0-F1
#
_entry.id   AF-A0A920IWH0-F1
#
_cell.length_a   1.000
_cell.length_b   1.000
_cell.length_c   1.000
_cell.angle_alpha   90.00
_cell.angle_beta   90.00
_cell.angle_gamma   90.00
#
_symmetry.space_group_name_H-M   'P 1'
#
loop_
_entity.id
_entity.type
_entity.pdbx_description
1 polymer ?
#
loop_
_entity_poly.entity_id
_entity_poly.type
_entity_poly.pdbx_seq_one_letter_code
_entity_poly.pdbx_strand_id
1 'polypeptide(L)'
;MAGGSHYRSLGSSYAIFGGLKSVAVSDTLNGIGLLIGGLAVPILALSSLGSGSIIEGLTILGTQKPEYLKVLTQNNIEGNPVSVPWPTLLTGMMFIQYFIGSQIKLLFSEQWFPKSLAGGQKGVLFVSAMKLIGPFNAMLAWNYCSHMPDLTIDKQDRVYGAVVRHVLPDWSLGFLLQCLMGPILSSLIVRSIALQLFFSSILKGGNK
;
A
#
# COMPACT_ATOMS: atom_id res chain seq x y z
N MET A 1 -28.33 20.52 9.42
CA MET A 1 -27.64 20.23 8.14
C MET A 1 -26.83 21.45 7.72
N ALA A 2 -25.62 21.67 8.26
CA ALA A 2 -24.82 22.87 7.97
C ALA A 2 -23.30 22.64 8.00
N GLY A 3 -22.84 21.39 7.84
CA GLY A 3 -21.39 21.07 7.82
C GLY A 3 -20.80 20.96 6.42
N GLY A 4 -21.60 21.19 5.37
CA GLY A 4 -21.33 20.72 4.01
C GLY A 4 -20.46 21.61 3.11
N SER A 5 -20.29 22.87 3.49
CA SER A 5 -19.78 23.91 2.59
C SER A 5 -18.26 24.05 2.65
N HIS A 6 -17.65 23.86 3.83
CA HIS A 6 -16.23 24.12 4.03
C HIS A 6 -15.30 23.17 3.28
N TYR A 7 -15.64 21.88 3.19
CA TYR A 7 -14.80 20.89 2.49
C TYR A 7 -14.86 21.04 0.95
N ARG A 8 -15.98 21.55 0.41
CA ARG A 8 -16.13 21.81 -1.03
C ARG A 8 -15.26 23.00 -1.47
N SER A 9 -15.14 24.03 -0.62
CA SER A 9 -14.32 25.22 -0.91
C SER A 9 -12.81 24.92 -0.90
N LEU A 10 -12.35 24.08 0.04
CA LEU A 10 -10.95 23.64 0.11
C LEU A 10 -10.57 22.73 -1.07
N GLY A 11 -11.43 21.76 -1.42
CA GLY A 11 -11.22 20.90 -2.59
C GLY A 11 -11.24 21.65 -3.93
N SER A 12 -12.12 22.64 -4.05
CA SER A 12 -12.18 23.49 -5.25
C SER A 12 -10.97 24.43 -5.38
N SER A 13 -10.45 24.96 -4.26
CA SER A 13 -9.23 25.79 -4.28
C SER A 13 -7.98 24.98 -4.67
N TYR A 14 -7.89 23.71 -4.23
CA TYR A 14 -6.79 22.81 -4.60
C TYR A 14 -6.81 22.43 -6.09
N ALA A 15 -8.01 22.27 -6.66
CA ALA A 15 -8.19 22.00 -8.09
C ALA A 15 -7.84 23.19 -9.00
N ILE A 16 -8.04 24.43 -8.52
CA ILE A 16 -7.83 25.66 -9.30
C ILE A 16 -6.36 26.10 -9.32
N PHE A 17 -5.59 25.85 -8.24
CA PHE A 17 -4.19 26.32 -8.15
C PHE A 17 -3.11 25.26 -8.47
N GLY A 18 -3.40 23.95 -8.37
CA GLY A 18 -2.33 22.92 -8.37
C GLY A 18 -1.95 22.34 -9.73
N GLY A 19 -2.88 22.23 -10.67
CA GLY A 19 -2.68 21.44 -11.90
C GLY A 19 -2.29 19.98 -11.64
N LEU A 20 -2.18 19.18 -12.70
CA LEU A 20 -1.77 17.76 -12.61
C LEU A 20 -0.35 17.58 -12.02
N LYS A 21 0.52 18.60 -12.15
CA LYS A 21 1.89 18.56 -11.64
C LYS A 21 1.98 18.65 -10.12
N SER A 22 1.19 19.51 -9.46
CA SER A 22 1.22 19.60 -7.99
C SER A 22 0.69 18.33 -7.34
N VAL A 23 -0.28 17.67 -7.99
CA VAL A 23 -0.81 16.38 -7.54
C VAL A 23 0.29 15.30 -7.58
N ALA A 24 1.05 15.23 -8.68
CA ALA A 24 2.16 14.27 -8.81
C ALA A 24 3.27 14.50 -7.77
N VAL A 25 3.59 15.76 -7.44
CA VAL A 25 4.59 16.08 -6.39
C VAL A 25 4.09 15.65 -5.01
N SER A 26 2.82 15.95 -4.70
CA SER A 26 2.19 15.53 -3.44
C SER A 26 2.15 14.00 -3.30
N ASP A 27 1.81 13.27 -4.36
CA ASP A 27 1.79 11.80 -4.35
C ASP A 27 3.19 11.20 -4.17
N THR A 28 4.21 11.85 -4.73
CA THR A 28 5.61 11.43 -4.54
C THR A 28 6.04 11.61 -3.07
N LEU A 29 5.73 12.77 -2.46
CA LEU A 29 6.05 13.04 -1.06
C LEU A 29 5.33 12.08 -0.10
N ASN A 30 4.03 11.85 -0.32
CA ASN A 30 3.26 10.87 0.46
C ASN A 30 3.81 9.46 0.26
N GLY A 31 4.23 9.09 -0.95
CA GLY A 31 4.88 7.82 -1.24
C GLY A 31 6.19 7.62 -0.47
N ILE A 32 7.02 8.66 -0.37
CA ILE A 32 8.25 8.62 0.45
C ILE A 32 7.92 8.46 1.94
N GLY A 33 6.94 9.22 2.43
CA GLY A 33 6.46 9.09 3.82
C GLY A 33 5.92 7.69 4.14
N LEU A 34 5.17 7.09 3.22
CA LEU A 34 4.68 5.71 3.34
C LEU A 34 5.81 4.68 3.26
N LEU A 35 6.84 4.93 2.44
CA LEU A 35 7.99 4.03 2.35
C LEU A 35 8.77 4.01 3.68
N ILE A 36 9.05 5.20 4.24
CA ILE A 36 9.75 5.32 5.51
C ILE A 36 8.90 4.74 6.65
N GLY A 37 7.62 5.13 6.74
CA GLY A 37 6.71 4.62 7.77
C GLY A 37 6.48 3.11 7.64
N GLY A 38 6.33 2.61 6.42
CA GLY A 38 6.16 1.19 6.14
C GLY A 38 7.36 0.35 6.52
N LEU A 39 8.59 0.83 6.33
CA LEU A 39 9.81 0.14 6.76
C LEU A 39 10.10 0.32 8.25
N ALA A 40 9.67 1.43 8.86
CA ALA A 40 9.83 1.66 10.29
C ALA A 40 9.03 0.66 11.13
N VAL A 41 7.80 0.32 10.69
CA VAL A 41 6.91 -0.63 11.39
C VAL A 41 7.58 -1.98 11.68
N PRO A 42 8.07 -2.75 10.70
CA PRO A 42 8.71 -4.05 10.96
C PRO A 42 10.00 -3.90 11.77
N ILE A 43 10.81 -2.85 11.53
CA ILE A 43 12.05 -2.63 12.27
C ILE A 43 11.77 -2.43 13.76
N LEU A 44 10.82 -1.55 14.08
CA LEU A 44 10.41 -1.29 15.45
C LEU A 44 9.70 -2.50 16.07
N ALA A 45 8.94 -3.27 15.29
CA ALA A 45 8.29 -4.48 15.76
C ALA A 45 9.32 -5.55 16.15
N LEU A 46 10.37 -5.77 15.32
CA LEU A 46 11.46 -6.69 15.66
C LEU A 46 12.25 -6.19 16.88
N SER A 47 12.53 -4.89 16.95
CA SER A 47 13.24 -4.30 18.10
C SER A 47 12.45 -4.47 19.40
N SER A 48 11.13 -4.23 19.38
CA SER A 48 10.24 -4.45 20.52
C SER A 48 10.24 -5.92 20.96
N LEU A 49 10.20 -6.85 20.01
CA LEU A 49 10.21 -8.30 20.29
C LEU A 49 11.55 -8.77 20.89
N GLY A 50 12.67 -8.21 20.44
CA GLY A 50 14.01 -8.55 20.91
C GLY A 50 14.53 -7.67 22.05
N SER A 51 13.64 -7.08 22.87
CA SER A 51 14.02 -6.23 24.01
C SER A 51 15.00 -5.10 23.67
N GLY A 52 14.88 -4.52 22.47
CA GLY A 52 15.76 -3.46 21.94
C GLY A 52 16.78 -3.94 20.89
N SER A 53 16.90 -5.24 20.65
CA SER A 53 17.78 -5.82 19.62
C SER A 53 16.98 -6.41 18.46
N ILE A 54 17.19 -5.89 17.25
CA ILE A 54 16.55 -6.40 16.02
C ILE A 54 17.00 -7.83 15.73
N ILE A 55 18.28 -8.14 15.99
CA ILE A 55 18.86 -9.46 15.73
C ILE A 55 18.22 -10.50 16.64
N GLU A 56 18.03 -10.15 17.91
CA GLU A 56 17.39 -11.03 18.89
C GLU A 56 15.90 -11.24 18.57
N GLY A 57 15.21 -10.19 18.13
CA GLY A 57 13.84 -10.30 17.61
C GLY A 57 13.75 -11.26 16.42
N LEU A 58 14.73 -11.23 15.51
CA LEU A 58 14.77 -12.17 14.38
C LEU A 58 15.04 -13.62 14.84
N THR A 59 15.92 -13.81 15.83
CA THR A 59 16.17 -15.13 16.43
C THR A 59 14.91 -15.68 17.09
N ILE A 60 14.20 -14.87 17.88
CA ILE A 60 12.94 -15.24 18.54
C ILE A 60 11.89 -15.67 17.51
N LEU A 61 11.74 -14.91 16.42
CA LEU A 61 10.85 -15.25 15.31
C LEU A 61 11.19 -16.61 14.68
N GLY A 62 12.49 -16.92 14.54
CA GLY A 62 12.96 -18.18 13.97
C GLY A 62 12.80 -19.39 14.90
N THR A 63 12.86 -19.19 16.22
CA THR A 63 12.92 -20.30 17.19
C THR A 63 11.58 -20.61 17.87
N GLN A 64 10.75 -19.61 18.18
CA GLN A 64 9.55 -19.83 18.99
C GLN A 64 8.35 -20.35 18.20
N LYS A 65 8.15 -19.86 16.96
CA LYS A 65 7.00 -20.24 16.12
C LYS A 65 7.35 -20.35 14.62
N PRO A 66 8.24 -21.28 14.23
CA PRO A 66 8.70 -21.43 12.85
C PRO A 66 7.58 -21.83 11.87
N GLU A 67 6.46 -22.32 12.37
CA GLU A 67 5.27 -22.68 11.59
C GLU A 67 4.62 -21.49 10.87
N TYR A 68 4.73 -20.28 11.41
CA TYR A 68 4.20 -19.05 10.78
C TYR A 68 5.09 -18.53 9.64
N LEU A 69 6.31 -19.06 9.52
CA LEU A 69 7.26 -18.74 8.45
C LEU A 69 7.14 -19.71 7.27
N LYS A 70 6.32 -20.77 7.37
CA LYS A 70 6.15 -21.76 6.30
C LYS A 70 5.23 -21.21 5.21
N VAL A 71 5.83 -20.69 4.14
CA VAL A 71 5.12 -20.11 2.99
C VAL A 71 4.46 -21.16 2.08
N LEU A 72 4.91 -22.41 2.15
CA LEU A 72 4.51 -23.51 1.24
C LEU A 72 3.61 -24.57 1.91
N THR A 73 2.79 -24.19 2.89
CA THR A 73 1.89 -25.15 3.57
C THR A 73 0.51 -25.18 2.92
N GLN A 74 -0.06 -26.38 2.77
CA GLN A 74 -1.41 -26.59 2.21
C GLN A 74 -2.53 -26.53 3.26
N ASN A 75 -2.15 -26.62 4.53
CA ASN A 75 -3.04 -26.51 5.69
C ASN A 75 -2.64 -25.31 6.54
N ASN A 76 -3.61 -24.54 7.03
CA ASN A 76 -3.40 -23.52 8.05
C ASN A 76 -2.96 -24.16 9.38
N ILE A 77 -2.56 -23.32 10.33
CA ILE A 77 -2.12 -23.73 11.68
C ILE A 77 -3.21 -24.56 12.40
N GLU A 78 -4.49 -24.36 12.05
CA GLU A 78 -5.66 -25.07 12.58
C GLU A 78 -6.01 -26.37 11.82
N GLY A 79 -5.21 -26.78 10.83
CA GLY A 79 -5.49 -27.97 10.01
C GLY A 79 -6.52 -27.78 8.89
N ASN A 80 -7.13 -26.59 8.80
CA ASN A 80 -8.03 -26.22 7.70
C ASN A 80 -7.25 -25.99 6.39
N PRO A 81 -7.83 -26.28 5.19
CA PRO A 81 -7.17 -25.97 3.94
C PRO A 81 -6.89 -24.46 3.83
N VAL A 82 -5.68 -24.10 3.39
CA VAL A 82 -5.31 -22.68 3.24
C VAL A 82 -6.24 -21.99 2.25
N SER A 83 -6.67 -20.76 2.58
CA SER A 83 -7.59 -19.99 1.73
C SER A 83 -7.01 -19.70 0.34
N VAL A 84 -5.68 -19.57 0.24
CA VAL A 84 -4.96 -19.39 -1.03
C VAL A 84 -3.77 -20.37 -1.10
N PRO A 85 -3.93 -21.52 -1.77
CA PRO A 85 -2.84 -22.48 -1.95
C PRO A 85 -1.67 -21.90 -2.76
N TRP A 86 -0.44 -22.30 -2.43
CA TRP A 86 0.76 -21.84 -3.14
C TRP A 86 0.72 -22.08 -4.67
N PRO A 87 0.13 -23.17 -5.22
CA PRO A 87 0.04 -23.32 -6.67
C PRO A 87 -0.86 -22.25 -7.30
N THR A 88 -1.92 -21.84 -6.61
CA THR A 88 -2.83 -20.77 -7.07
C THR A 88 -2.13 -19.42 -7.13
N LEU A 89 -1.10 -19.18 -6.30
CA LEU A 89 -0.26 -17.99 -6.39
C LEU A 89 0.46 -17.91 -7.76
N LEU A 90 0.97 -19.05 -8.24
CA LEU A 90 1.71 -19.14 -9.50
C LEU A 90 0.80 -19.25 -10.72
N THR A 91 -0.30 -19.98 -10.63
CA THR A 91 -1.16 -20.25 -11.80
C THR A 91 -2.27 -19.22 -11.93
N GLY A 92 -2.99 -18.86 -10.86
CA GLY A 92 -4.13 -17.94 -10.93
C GLY A 92 -3.73 -16.48 -10.74
N MET A 93 -2.98 -16.19 -9.68
CA MET A 93 -2.62 -14.81 -9.30
C MET A 93 -1.69 -14.13 -10.30
N MET A 94 -0.84 -14.89 -11.00
CA MET A 94 0.01 -14.36 -12.07
C MET A 94 -0.80 -13.71 -13.21
N PHE A 95 -1.87 -14.36 -13.68
CA PHE A 95 -2.72 -13.79 -14.73
C PHE A 95 -3.50 -12.57 -14.26
N ILE A 96 -4.02 -12.61 -13.03
CA ILE A 96 -4.71 -11.46 -12.43
C ILE A 96 -3.77 -10.26 -12.33
N GLN A 97 -2.53 -10.48 -11.89
CA GLN A 97 -1.54 -9.40 -11.77
C GLN A 97 -1.14 -8.83 -13.14
N TYR A 98 -1.03 -9.67 -14.18
CA TYR A 98 -0.79 -9.24 -15.55
C TYR A 98 -1.97 -8.43 -16.11
N PHE A 99 -3.20 -8.89 -15.89
CA PHE A 99 -4.41 -8.20 -16.31
C PHE A 99 -4.51 -6.82 -15.66
N ILE A 100 -4.41 -6.74 -14.33
CA ILE A 100 -4.46 -5.48 -13.58
C ILE A 100 -3.33 -4.54 -14.04
N GLY A 101 -2.11 -5.05 -14.20
CA GLY A 101 -0.98 -4.26 -14.69
C GLY A 101 -1.21 -3.67 -16.08
N SER A 102 -1.89 -4.41 -16.96
CA SER A 102 -2.24 -3.94 -18.31
C SER A 102 -3.34 -2.87 -18.28
N GLN A 103 -4.34 -3.01 -17.42
CA GLN A 103 -5.37 -1.99 -17.22
C GLN A 103 -4.79 -0.68 -16.67
N ILE A 104 -3.85 -0.77 -15.72
CA ILE A 104 -3.19 0.42 -15.15
C ILE A 104 -2.39 1.18 -16.20
N LYS A 105 -1.78 0.51 -17.19
CA LYS A 105 -1.06 1.19 -18.28
C LYS A 105 -1.97 2.10 -19.10
N LEU A 106 -3.26 1.78 -19.24
CA LEU A 106 -4.21 2.60 -19.98
C LEU A 106 -4.51 3.96 -19.32
N LEU A 107 -4.17 4.11 -18.03
CA LEU A 107 -4.36 5.36 -17.30
C LEU A 107 -3.25 6.38 -17.55
N PHE A 108 -2.09 5.95 -18.04
CA PHE A 108 -0.94 6.82 -18.28
C PHE A 108 -0.91 7.30 -19.72
N SER A 109 -0.58 8.58 -19.93
CA SER A 109 -0.38 9.09 -21.28
C SER A 109 0.95 8.57 -21.85
N GLU A 110 1.02 8.49 -23.19
CA GLU A 110 2.16 7.89 -23.89
C GLU A 110 3.52 8.51 -23.50
N GLN A 111 3.48 9.78 -23.12
CA GLN A 111 4.60 10.62 -22.69
C GLN A 111 5.30 10.11 -21.42
N TRP A 112 4.61 9.32 -20.59
CA TRP A 112 5.15 8.74 -19.36
C TRP A 112 5.85 7.40 -19.59
N PHE A 113 5.72 6.83 -20.79
CA PHE A 113 6.44 5.61 -21.11
C PHE A 113 7.91 5.93 -21.44
N PRO A 114 8.84 5.10 -20.94
CA PRO A 114 10.25 5.29 -21.20
C PRO A 114 10.54 5.22 -22.70
N LYS A 115 11.34 6.17 -23.18
CA LYS A 115 11.75 6.25 -24.60
C LYS A 115 12.67 5.12 -25.05
N SER A 116 13.19 4.33 -24.11
CA SER A 116 14.09 3.19 -24.39
C SER A 116 13.63 1.93 -23.66
N LEU A 117 13.83 0.78 -24.32
CA LEU A 117 13.50 -0.52 -23.76
C LEU A 117 14.30 -0.81 -22.47
N ALA A 118 15.58 -0.46 -22.47
CA ALA A 118 16.45 -0.60 -21.30
C ALA A 118 15.99 0.26 -20.11
N GLY A 119 15.46 1.47 -20.37
CA GLY A 119 14.85 2.32 -19.34
C GLY A 119 13.59 1.69 -18.76
N GLY A 120 12.74 1.11 -19.61
CA GLY A 120 11.56 0.37 -19.19
C GLY A 120 11.86 -0.85 -18.33
N GLN A 121 12.85 -1.66 -18.71
CA GLN A 121 13.26 -2.83 -17.93
C GLN A 121 13.74 -2.45 -16.53
N LYS A 122 14.56 -1.39 -16.41
CA LYS A 122 15.01 -0.88 -15.10
C LYS A 122 13.85 -0.38 -14.25
N GLY A 123 12.89 0.32 -14.86
CA GLY A 123 11.69 0.79 -14.17
C GLY A 123 10.83 -0.36 -13.66
N VAL A 124 10.60 -1.39 -14.48
CA VAL A 124 9.83 -2.58 -14.07
C VAL A 124 10.54 -3.32 -12.94
N LEU A 125 11.86 -3.49 -13.01
CA LEU A 125 12.66 -4.10 -11.93
C LEU A 125 12.55 -3.33 -10.62
N PHE A 126 12.61 -1.99 -10.68
CA PHE A 126 12.45 -1.13 -9.51
C PHE A 126 11.05 -1.27 -8.89
N VAL A 127 10.00 -1.24 -9.72
CA VAL A 127 8.61 -1.41 -9.25
C VAL A 127 8.38 -2.81 -8.68
N SER A 128 8.94 -3.86 -9.28
CA SER A 128 8.82 -5.21 -8.74
C SER A 128 9.53 -5.34 -7.39
N ALA A 129 10.71 -4.73 -7.22
CA ALA A 129 11.40 -4.71 -5.94
C ALA A 129 10.60 -3.96 -4.86
N MET A 130 10.05 -2.78 -5.19
CA MET A 130 9.20 -2.01 -4.28
C MET A 130 7.93 -2.77 -3.87
N LYS A 131 7.33 -3.55 -4.79
CA LYS A 131 6.14 -4.37 -4.48
C LYS A 131 6.40 -5.47 -3.45
N LEU A 132 7.64 -5.93 -3.27
CA LEU A 132 7.97 -6.96 -2.27
C LEU A 132 7.89 -6.44 -0.83
N ILE A 133 8.03 -5.13 -0.62
CA ILE A 133 8.00 -4.50 0.70
C ILE A 133 6.64 -4.71 1.39
N GLY A 134 5.54 -4.62 0.63
CA GLY A 134 4.18 -4.76 1.18
C GLY A 134 3.92 -6.12 1.84
N PRO A 135 4.05 -7.24 1.09
CA PRO A 135 3.93 -8.58 1.66
C PRO A 135 4.93 -8.84 2.79
N PHE A 136 6.17 -8.38 2.66
CA PHE A 136 7.17 -8.52 3.71
C PHE A 136 6.74 -7.86 5.04
N ASN A 137 6.25 -6.63 4.98
CA ASN A 137 5.74 -5.91 6.16
C ASN A 137 4.52 -6.60 6.78
N ALA A 138 3.59 -7.06 5.93
CA ALA A 138 2.39 -7.77 6.39
C ALA A 138 2.72 -9.10 7.08
N MET A 139 3.67 -9.86 6.52
CA MET A 139 4.13 -11.12 7.12
C MET A 139 4.79 -10.88 8.47
N LEU A 140 5.68 -9.89 8.60
CA LEU A 140 6.33 -9.59 9.87
C LEU A 140 5.34 -9.09 10.93
N ALA A 141 4.36 -8.26 10.55
CA ALA A 141 3.31 -7.80 11.45
C ALA A 141 2.44 -8.96 11.96
N TRP A 142 2.07 -9.90 11.08
CA TRP A 142 1.34 -11.11 11.47
C TRP A 142 2.14 -11.95 12.46
N ASN A 143 3.42 -12.19 12.19
CA ASN A 143 4.29 -12.92 13.10
C ASN A 143 4.45 -12.22 14.46
N TYR A 144 4.58 -10.89 14.47
CA TYR A 144 4.67 -10.11 15.72
C TYR A 144 3.41 -10.26 16.58
N CYS A 145 2.21 -10.11 16.00
CA CYS A 145 0.95 -10.31 16.73
C CYS A 145 0.85 -11.70 17.34
N SER A 146 1.32 -12.74 16.65
CA SER A 146 1.30 -14.11 17.17
C SER A 146 2.17 -14.32 18.41
N HIS A 147 3.17 -13.46 18.68
CA HIS A 147 4.04 -13.54 19.86
C HIS A 147 3.57 -12.65 21.02
N MET A 148 2.57 -11.80 20.80
CA MET A 148 2.03 -10.87 21.80
C MET A 148 0.67 -11.36 22.32
N PRO A 149 0.58 -11.85 23.56
CA PRO A 149 -0.67 -12.37 24.12
C PRO A 149 -1.74 -11.27 24.33
N ASP A 150 -1.35 -10.00 24.39
CA ASP A 150 -2.23 -8.85 24.64
C ASP A 150 -3.02 -8.39 23.39
N LEU A 151 -2.69 -8.92 22.21
CA LEU A 151 -3.30 -8.55 20.93
C LEU A 151 -4.21 -9.69 20.42
N THR A 152 -5.33 -9.94 21.11
CA THR A 152 -6.37 -10.84 20.59
C THR A 152 -7.12 -10.17 19.44
N ILE A 153 -6.74 -10.48 18.21
CA ILE A 153 -7.34 -9.89 17.01
C ILE A 153 -8.30 -10.89 16.37
N ASP A 154 -9.59 -10.55 16.44
CA ASP A 154 -10.71 -11.34 15.89
C ASP A 154 -10.75 -11.36 14.34
N LYS A 155 -10.12 -10.38 13.67
CA LYS A 155 -10.10 -10.27 12.20
C LYS A 155 -8.70 -10.03 11.65
N GLN A 156 -8.27 -10.86 10.70
CA GLN A 156 -6.95 -10.78 10.06
C GLN A 156 -6.64 -9.40 9.46
N ASP A 157 -7.63 -8.68 8.91
CA ASP A 157 -7.45 -7.35 8.32
C ASP A 157 -7.02 -6.28 9.32
N ARG A 158 -7.27 -6.48 10.62
CA ARG A 158 -6.93 -5.51 11.68
C ARG A 158 -5.51 -5.66 12.21
N VAL A 159 -4.83 -6.75 11.87
CA VAL A 159 -3.52 -7.10 12.41
C VAL A 159 -2.50 -6.00 12.13
N TYR A 160 -2.37 -5.60 10.87
CA TYR A 160 -1.40 -4.56 10.52
C TYR A 160 -1.67 -3.24 11.25
N GLY A 161 -2.92 -2.80 11.32
CA GLY A 161 -3.29 -1.56 12.02
C GLY A 161 -3.05 -1.60 13.53
N ALA A 162 -3.26 -2.75 14.16
CA ALA A 162 -3.00 -2.92 15.59
C ALA A 162 -1.50 -2.91 15.91
N VAL A 163 -0.67 -3.57 15.09
CA VAL A 163 0.79 -3.53 15.22
C VAL A 163 1.32 -2.12 15.02
N VAL A 164 0.87 -1.43 13.96
CA VAL A 164 1.22 -0.03 13.70
C VAL A 164 0.94 0.84 14.93
N ARG A 165 -0.24 0.70 15.55
CA ARG A 165 -0.61 1.49 16.73
C ARG A 165 0.22 1.17 17.98
N HIS A 166 0.65 -0.07 18.13
CA HIS A 166 1.39 -0.51 19.30
C HIS A 166 2.89 -0.18 19.20
N VAL A 167 3.44 -0.20 17.99
CA VAL A 167 4.88 -0.13 17.73
C VAL A 167 5.35 1.29 17.40
N LEU A 168 4.50 2.12 16.79
CA LEU A 168 4.86 3.49 16.45
C LEU A 168 4.58 4.45 17.62
N PRO A 169 5.45 5.47 17.84
CA PRO A 169 5.17 6.51 18.82
C PRO A 169 4.00 7.41 18.37
N ASP A 170 3.24 7.92 19.33
CA ASP A 170 1.97 8.63 19.10
C ASP A 170 2.07 9.78 18.07
N TRP A 171 3.17 10.52 18.06
CA TRP A 171 3.39 11.62 17.14
C TRP A 171 3.52 11.19 15.67
N SER A 172 4.03 9.98 15.41
CA SER A 172 4.26 9.46 14.06
C SER A 172 3.01 8.81 13.45
N LEU A 173 2.05 8.44 14.29
CA LEU A 173 0.82 7.78 13.87
C LEU A 173 -0.08 8.72 13.05
N GLY A 174 -0.17 9.99 13.46
CA GLY A 174 -0.85 11.04 12.69
C GLY A 174 -0.19 11.31 11.35
N PHE A 175 1.14 11.30 11.30
CA PHE A 175 1.90 11.45 10.06
C PHE A 175 1.63 10.28 9.10
N LEU A 176 1.67 9.04 9.58
CA LEU A 176 1.42 7.86 8.77
C LEU A 176 -0.03 7.82 8.25
N LEU A 177 -1.00 8.20 9.07
CA LEU A 177 -2.40 8.38 8.64
C LEU A 177 -2.54 9.44 7.55
N GLN A 178 -1.86 10.58 7.69
CA GLN A 178 -1.87 11.62 6.66
C GLN A 178 -1.28 11.11 5.34
N CYS A 179 -0.15 10.39 5.38
CA CYS A 179 0.47 9.80 4.20
C CYS A 179 -0.41 8.73 3.53
N LEU A 180 -1.30 8.06 4.28
CA LEU A 180 -2.30 7.14 3.72
C LEU A 180 -3.48 7.89 3.09
N MET A 181 -3.96 8.96 3.72
CA MET A 181 -5.10 9.74 3.23
C MET A 181 -4.77 10.58 1.99
N GLY A 182 -3.53 11.06 1.87
CA GLY A 182 -3.07 11.88 0.75
C GLY A 182 -3.30 11.25 -0.63
N PRO A 183 -2.76 10.05 -0.90
CA PRO A 183 -2.96 9.36 -2.17
C PRO A 183 -4.42 9.02 -2.47
N ILE A 184 -5.22 8.74 -1.43
CA ILE A 184 -6.67 8.48 -1.59
C ILE A 184 -7.35 9.75 -2.11
N LEU A 185 -7.14 10.88 -1.44
CA LEU A 185 -7.69 12.18 -1.85
C LEU A 185 -7.20 12.58 -3.24
N SER A 186 -5.91 12.41 -3.53
CA SER A 186 -5.34 12.63 -4.86
C SER A 186 -6.05 11.80 -5.93
N SER A 187 -6.24 10.50 -5.69
CA SER A 187 -6.89 9.61 -6.66
C SER A 187 -8.35 10.00 -6.96
N LEU A 188 -9.08 10.49 -5.95
CA LEU A 188 -10.44 10.98 -6.11
C LEU A 188 -10.47 12.27 -6.96
N ILE A 189 -9.51 13.17 -6.72
CA ILE A 189 -9.37 14.41 -7.49
C ILE A 189 -9.06 14.11 -8.96
N VAL A 190 -8.09 13.22 -9.23
CA VAL A 190 -7.72 12.83 -10.60
C VAL A 190 -8.90 12.20 -11.34
N ARG A 191 -9.63 11.27 -10.70
CA ARG A 191 -10.84 10.67 -11.29
C ARG A 191 -11.92 11.70 -11.58
N SER A 192 -12.12 12.66 -10.68
CA SER A 192 -13.11 13.74 -10.87
C SER A 192 -12.76 14.63 -12.05
N ILE A 193 -11.48 15.00 -12.20
CA ILE A 193 -10.98 15.80 -13.33
C ILE A 193 -11.13 15.03 -14.65
N ALA A 194 -10.78 13.74 -14.67
CA ALA A 194 -10.92 12.90 -15.85
C ALA A 194 -12.38 12.83 -16.33
N LEU A 195 -13.34 12.71 -15.40
CA LEU A 195 -14.76 12.71 -15.71
C LEU A 195 -15.21 14.04 -16.33
N GLN A 196 -14.76 15.18 -15.79
CA GLN A 196 -15.07 16.50 -16.34
C GLN A 196 -14.51 16.68 -17.76
N LEU A 197 -13.29 16.24 -18.03
CA LEU A 197 -12.68 16.28 -19.36
C LEU A 197 -13.42 15.37 -20.36
N PHE A 198 -13.86 14.20 -19.90
CA PHE A 198 -14.66 13.28 -20.71
C PHE A 198 -16.01 13.91 -21.10
N PHE A 199 -16.75 14.46 -20.14
CA PHE A 199 -18.01 15.17 -20.43
C PHE A 199 -17.80 16.39 -21.33
N SER A 200 -16.75 17.18 -21.12
CA SER A 200 -16.42 18.30 -22.02
C SER A 200 -16.08 17.82 -23.43
N SER A 201 -15.45 16.66 -23.59
CA SER A 201 -15.10 16.08 -24.90
C SER A 201 -16.34 15.57 -25.62
N ILE A 202 -17.29 14.95 -24.90
CA ILE A 202 -18.59 14.54 -25.44
C ILE A 202 -19.42 15.76 -25.85
N LEU A 203 -19.53 16.78 -24.98
CA LEU A 203 -20.31 17.99 -25.25
C LEU A 203 -19.75 18.83 -26.40
N LYS A 204 -18.42 18.91 -26.54
CA LYS A 204 -17.78 19.57 -27.70
C LYS A 204 -17.77 18.70 -28.96
N GLY A 205 -17.74 17.38 -28.81
CA GLY A 205 -17.82 16.42 -29.92
C GLY A 205 -19.20 16.33 -30.57
N GLY A 206 -20.27 16.71 -29.86
CA GLY A 206 -21.63 16.79 -30.40
C GLY A 206 -21.95 18.07 -31.19
N ASN A 207 -20.97 18.97 -31.39
CA ASN A 207 -21.14 20.22 -32.13
C ASN A 207 -20.35 20.23 -33.46
N LYS A 208 -20.18 19.05 -34.06
CA LYS A 208 -19.68 18.83 -35.42
C LYS A 208 -20.64 17.96 -36.20
#